data_AF-A0A317MTM8-F1
#
_entry.id   AF-A0A317MTM8-F1
#
_cell.length_a   1.000
_cell.length_b   1.000
_cell.length_c   1.000
_cell.angle_alpha   90.00
_cell.angle_beta   90.00
_cell.angle_gamma   90.00
#
_symmetry.space_group_name_H-M   'P 1'
#
loop_
_entity.id
_entity.type
_entity.pdbx_description
1 polymer ?
#
loop_
_entity_poly.entity_id
_entity_poly.type
_entity_poly.pdbx_seq_one_letter_code
_entity_poly.pdbx_strand_id
1 'polypeptide(L)'
;MSSIEMAVRNARAIESLLEQRLGATGKGLHEKLNSVQGHLPADIVKTARWIATLRNSAVHQDAFEIERPEDFMNAASRVISFLEHLPAAAPGQRAPSARAPAEYSPFVAGLKLESVETDPRTVAPPPPVVPTRRPAVPPAQRPRRAPRRREGRGRAEGSGGLVGLVGALLLVLLAVLFATGHIHIGPQGLGFGVQ
;
A
#
# COMPACT_ATOMS: atom_id res chain seq x y z
N MET A 1 -7.81 -21.87 -5.52
CA MET A 1 -8.09 -20.45 -5.27
C MET A 1 -7.01 -19.65 -5.97
N SER A 2 -7.33 -18.63 -6.78
CA SER A 2 -6.31 -17.83 -7.48
C SER A 2 -5.64 -16.81 -6.54
N SER A 3 -4.46 -16.33 -6.91
CA SER A 3 -3.72 -15.30 -6.15
C SER A 3 -4.55 -14.02 -5.95
N ILE A 4 -5.25 -13.58 -6.99
CA ILE A 4 -6.14 -12.42 -6.94
C ILE A 4 -7.30 -12.65 -5.97
N GLU A 5 -7.99 -13.78 -6.13
CA GLU A 5 -9.15 -14.13 -5.29
C GLU A 5 -8.74 -14.22 -3.81
N MET A 6 -7.59 -14.84 -3.54
CA MET A 6 -7.03 -14.99 -2.20
C MET A 6 -6.72 -13.63 -1.56
N ALA A 7 -6.07 -12.72 -2.29
CA ALA A 7 -5.77 -11.38 -1.80
C ALA A 7 -7.04 -10.57 -1.49
N VAL A 8 -7.99 -10.55 -2.44
CA VAL A 8 -9.21 -9.76 -2.32
C VAL A 8 -10.11 -10.29 -1.20
N ARG A 9 -10.30 -11.62 -1.11
CA ARG A 9 -11.17 -12.23 -0.10
C ARG A 9 -10.66 -12.00 1.31
N ASN A 10 -9.37 -12.25 1.56
CA ASN A 10 -8.79 -12.07 2.89
C ASN A 10 -8.74 -10.60 3.31
N ALA A 11 -8.39 -9.68 2.39
CA ALA A 11 -8.43 -8.26 2.68
C ALA A 11 -9.84 -7.80 3.05
N ARG A 12 -10.87 -8.25 2.33
CA ARG A 12 -12.27 -7.91 2.64
C ARG A 12 -12.70 -8.45 4.01
N ALA A 13 -12.28 -9.65 4.38
CA ALA A 13 -12.55 -10.21 5.70
C ALA A 13 -11.93 -9.34 6.82
N ILE A 14 -10.66 -8.93 6.65
CA ILE A 14 -9.98 -8.02 7.59
C ILE A 14 -10.71 -6.68 7.67
N GLU A 15 -11.09 -6.10 6.53
CA GLU A 15 -11.85 -4.85 6.47
C GLU A 15 -13.15 -4.92 7.28
N SER A 16 -13.93 -5.99 7.11
CA SER A 16 -15.18 -6.19 7.86
C SER A 16 -14.94 -6.36 9.35
N LEU A 17 -13.89 -7.07 9.76
CA LEU A 17 -13.53 -7.22 11.17
C LEU A 17 -13.10 -5.89 11.80
N LEU A 18 -12.33 -5.07 11.08
CA LEU A 18 -11.93 -3.74 11.56
C LEU A 18 -13.15 -2.82 11.76
N GLU A 19 -14.12 -2.86 10.84
CA GLU A 19 -15.38 -2.12 10.97
C GLU A 19 -16.19 -2.61 12.18
N GLN A 20 -16.39 -3.92 12.31
CA GLN A 20 -17.24 -4.52 13.34
C GLN A 20 -16.64 -4.41 14.75
N ARG A 21 -15.32 -4.57 14.88
CA ARG A 21 -14.64 -4.66 16.18
C ARG A 21 -14.13 -3.32 16.68
N LEU A 22 -13.73 -2.42 15.78
CA LEU A 22 -13.07 -1.16 16.13
C LEU A 22 -13.77 0.06 15.54
N GLY A 23 -14.85 -0.10 14.78
CA GLY A 23 -15.55 1.02 14.14
C GLY A 23 -14.69 1.72 13.08
N ALA A 24 -13.81 0.98 12.39
CA ALA A 24 -12.94 1.55 11.37
C ALA A 24 -13.72 2.21 10.23
N THR A 25 -13.13 3.24 9.62
CA THR A 25 -13.75 4.02 8.55
C THR A 25 -12.81 4.15 7.35
N GLY A 26 -13.35 4.14 6.13
CA GLY A 26 -12.57 4.32 4.91
C GLY A 26 -13.06 3.44 3.76
N LYS A 27 -12.59 3.71 2.54
CA LYS A 27 -13.04 2.98 1.33
C LYS A 27 -12.36 1.62 1.13
N GLY A 28 -11.19 1.41 1.74
CA GLY A 28 -10.45 0.15 1.63
C GLY A 28 -9.53 -0.09 2.82
N LEU A 29 -8.87 -1.24 2.81
CA LEU A 29 -8.07 -1.73 3.94
C LEU A 29 -7.02 -0.72 4.45
N HIS A 30 -6.31 -0.02 3.56
CA HIS A 30 -5.33 0.99 3.97
C HIS A 30 -5.95 2.14 4.76
N GLU A 31 -7.07 2.68 4.27
CA GLU A 31 -7.77 3.79 4.93
C GLU A 31 -8.37 3.34 6.27
N LYS A 32 -9.02 2.17 6.29
CA LYS A 32 -9.59 1.58 7.51
C LYS A 32 -8.51 1.33 8.56
N LEU A 33 -7.37 0.76 8.19
CA LEU A 33 -6.25 0.57 9.11
C LEU A 33 -5.76 1.91 9.68
N ASN A 34 -5.59 2.94 8.85
CA ASN A 34 -5.15 4.26 9.33
C ASN A 34 -6.12 4.85 10.37
N SER A 35 -7.42 4.58 10.26
CA SER A 35 -8.41 5.08 11.23
C SER A 35 -8.32 4.43 12.62
N VAL A 36 -7.84 3.18 12.71
CA VAL A 36 -7.83 2.41 13.98
C VAL A 36 -6.46 1.90 14.42
N GLN A 37 -5.39 2.26 13.71
CA GLN A 37 -4.02 1.80 13.98
C GLN A 37 -3.54 2.08 15.42
N GLY A 38 -4.07 3.11 16.09
CA GLY A 38 -3.73 3.43 17.48
C GLY A 38 -4.29 2.42 18.50
N HIS A 39 -5.23 1.57 18.10
CA HIS A 39 -5.85 0.54 18.94
C HIS A 39 -5.28 -0.87 18.67
N LEU A 40 -4.32 -0.98 17.74
CA LEU A 40 -3.78 -2.25 17.27
C LEU A 40 -2.28 -2.36 17.62
N PRO A 41 -1.79 -3.57 17.94
CA PRO A 41 -0.35 -3.82 18.03
C PRO A 41 0.37 -3.46 16.73
N ALA A 42 1.58 -2.88 16.85
CA ALA A 42 2.33 -2.37 15.70
C ALA A 42 2.69 -3.47 14.69
N ASP A 43 2.90 -4.70 15.14
CA ASP A 43 3.18 -5.87 14.30
C ASP A 43 1.94 -6.28 13.49
N ILE A 44 0.75 -6.30 14.10
CA ILE A 44 -0.53 -6.55 13.41
C ILE A 44 -0.78 -5.48 12.35
N VAL A 45 -0.57 -4.20 12.68
CA VAL A 45 -0.71 -3.09 11.72
C VAL A 45 0.25 -3.26 10.55
N LYS A 46 1.52 -3.60 10.80
CA LYS A 46 2.51 -3.82 9.75
C LYS A 46 2.11 -4.98 8.82
N THR A 47 1.68 -6.10 9.38
CA THR A 47 1.22 -7.26 8.61
C THR A 47 -0.02 -6.93 7.79
N ALA A 48 -1.00 -6.24 8.37
CA ALA A 48 -2.22 -5.86 7.67
C ALA A 48 -1.96 -4.84 6.53
N ARG A 49 -1.00 -3.92 6.69
CA ARG A 49 -0.58 -3.00 5.61
C ARG A 49 0.09 -3.74 4.45
N TRP A 50 0.88 -4.77 4.74
CA TRP A 50 1.46 -5.61 3.69
C TRP A 50 0.38 -6.34 2.88
N ILE A 51 -0.64 -6.90 3.56
CA ILE A 51 -1.82 -7.49 2.90
C ILE A 51 -2.56 -6.45 2.05
N ALA A 52 -2.75 -5.23 2.56
CA ALA A 52 -3.38 -4.15 1.82
C ALA A 52 -2.61 -3.79 0.54
N THR A 53 -1.28 -3.79 0.61
CA THR A 53 -0.41 -3.55 -0.55
C THR A 53 -0.60 -4.65 -1.60
N LEU A 54 -0.60 -5.92 -1.20
CA LEU A 54 -0.80 -7.05 -2.11
C LEU A 54 -2.19 -7.04 -2.75
N ARG A 55 -3.25 -6.76 -1.98
CA ARG A 55 -4.60 -6.60 -2.53
C ARG A 55 -4.69 -5.44 -3.52
N ASN A 56 -3.96 -4.34 -3.28
CA ASN A 56 -3.94 -3.23 -4.21
C ASN A 56 -3.28 -3.63 -5.53
N SER A 57 -2.13 -4.32 -5.47
CA SER A 57 -1.48 -4.89 -6.65
C SER A 57 -2.39 -5.87 -7.40
N ALA A 58 -3.11 -6.74 -6.68
CA ALA A 58 -4.01 -7.73 -7.26
C ALA A 58 -5.14 -7.14 -8.13
N VAL A 59 -5.55 -5.90 -7.86
CA VAL A 59 -6.61 -5.22 -8.61
C VAL A 59 -6.07 -4.40 -9.79
N HIS A 60 -4.78 -4.06 -9.79
CA HIS A 60 -4.19 -3.12 -10.75
C HIS A 60 -3.15 -3.75 -11.68
N GLN A 61 -2.58 -4.90 -11.32
CA GLN A 61 -1.58 -5.58 -12.15
C GLN A 61 -2.23 -6.66 -13.00
N ASP A 62 -1.90 -6.65 -14.29
CA ASP A 62 -2.20 -7.77 -15.18
C ASP A 62 -1.36 -9.00 -14.78
N ALA A 63 -1.97 -10.18 -14.76
CA ALA A 63 -1.33 -11.45 -14.37
C ALA A 63 -0.71 -11.44 -12.95
N PHE A 64 -1.39 -10.84 -11.98
CA PHE A 64 -0.96 -10.84 -10.57
C PHE A 64 -0.83 -12.26 -9.99
N GLU A 65 0.34 -12.54 -9.44
CA GLU A 65 0.65 -13.78 -8.73
C GLU A 65 1.30 -13.47 -7.38
N ILE A 66 0.92 -14.24 -6.35
CA ILE A 66 1.56 -14.18 -5.04
C ILE A 66 2.69 -15.21 -5.03
N GLU A 67 3.93 -14.73 -4.89
CA GLU A 67 5.13 -15.58 -4.94
C GLU A 67 5.11 -16.69 -3.87
N ARG A 68 4.62 -16.37 -2.66
CA ARG A 68 4.52 -17.29 -1.52
C ARG A 68 3.10 -17.26 -0.93
N PRO A 69 2.16 -18.01 -1.53
CA PRO A 69 0.77 -18.06 -1.09
C PRO A 69 0.60 -18.46 0.37
N GLU A 70 1.44 -19.37 0.86
CA GLU A 70 1.46 -19.84 2.24
C GLU A 70 1.79 -18.72 3.24
N ASP A 71 2.80 -17.89 2.94
CA ASP A 71 3.17 -16.76 3.79
C ASP A 71 2.05 -15.72 3.84
N PHE A 72 1.40 -15.48 2.70
CA PHE A 72 0.23 -14.61 2.63
C PHE A 72 -0.91 -15.14 3.49
N MET A 73 -1.24 -16.43 3.36
CA MET A 73 -2.31 -17.05 4.14
C MET A 73 -2.00 -17.02 5.63
N ASN A 74 -0.78 -17.38 6.03
CA ASN A 74 -0.36 -17.34 7.43
C ASN A 74 -0.48 -15.92 8.03
N ALA A 75 -0.06 -14.91 7.27
CA ALA A 75 -0.20 -13.52 7.67
C ALA A 75 -1.67 -13.07 7.77
N ALA A 76 -2.50 -13.44 6.79
CA ALA A 76 -3.92 -13.12 6.79
C ALA A 76 -4.64 -13.79 7.95
N SER A 77 -4.43 -15.09 8.16
CA SER A 77 -4.99 -15.85 9.28
C SER A 77 -4.57 -15.27 10.63
N ARG A 78 -3.30 -14.84 10.76
CA ARG A 78 -2.82 -14.18 11.98
C ARG A 78 -3.59 -12.90 12.29
N VAL A 79 -3.78 -12.03 11.30
CA VAL A 79 -4.52 -10.77 11.47
C VAL A 79 -5.99 -11.04 11.76
N ILE A 80 -6.63 -11.92 10.98
CA ILE A 80 -8.04 -12.29 11.14
C ILE A 80 -8.28 -12.86 12.54
N SER A 81 -7.49 -13.85 12.95
CA SER A 81 -7.60 -14.47 14.27
C SER A 81 -7.42 -13.44 15.39
N PHE A 82 -6.43 -12.55 15.27
CA PHE A 82 -6.26 -11.47 16.25
C PHE A 82 -7.52 -10.59 16.37
N LEU A 83 -8.09 -10.16 15.24
CA LEU A 83 -9.25 -9.28 15.22
C LEU A 83 -10.53 -9.97 15.71
N GLU A 84 -10.71 -11.26 15.41
CA GLU A 84 -11.86 -12.05 15.88
C GLU A 84 -11.93 -12.12 17.41
N HIS A 85 -10.77 -12.15 18.07
CA HIS A 85 -10.66 -12.23 19.53
C HIS A 85 -10.68 -10.85 20.21
N LEU A 86 -10.77 -9.75 19.46
CA LEU A 86 -10.97 -8.44 20.07
C LEU A 86 -12.38 -8.34 20.66
N PRO A 87 -12.52 -7.76 21.87
CA PRO A 87 -13.83 -7.43 22.40
C PRO A 87 -14.54 -6.50 21.40
N ALA A 88 -15.80 -6.77 21.11
CA ALA A 88 -16.57 -5.90 20.22
C ALA A 88 -16.61 -4.48 20.81
N ALA A 89 -16.37 -3.47 19.98
CA ALA A 89 -16.46 -2.08 20.40
C ALA A 89 -17.83 -1.85 21.05
N ALA A 90 -17.81 -1.42 22.33
CA ALA A 90 -19.02 -1.02 23.00
C ALA A 90 -19.68 0.14 22.22
N PRO A 91 -20.99 0.10 21.96
CA PRO A 91 -21.68 1.18 21.26
C PRO A 91 -21.51 2.48 22.05
N GLY A 92 -20.69 3.40 21.54
CA GLY A 92 -20.38 4.68 22.18
C GLY A 92 -18.89 5.06 22.18
N GLN A 93 -17.97 4.10 22.02
CA GLN A 93 -16.55 4.39 21.82
C GLN A 93 -16.28 4.60 20.32
N ARG A 94 -16.85 5.66 19.74
CA ARG A 94 -16.41 6.13 18.42
C ARG A 94 -14.98 6.58 18.57
N ALA A 95 -14.08 6.00 17.78
CA ALA A 95 -12.67 6.33 17.76
C ALA A 95 -12.50 7.86 17.77
N PRO A 96 -11.64 8.43 18.64
CA PRO A 96 -11.29 9.83 18.56
C PRO A 96 -10.62 10.07 17.21
N SER A 97 -11.41 10.57 16.27
CA SER A 97 -10.93 11.15 15.02
C SER A 97 -9.84 12.15 15.36
N ALA A 98 -8.63 11.86 14.91
CA ALA A 98 -7.53 12.80 14.76
C ALA A 98 -7.31 13.76 15.94
N ARG A 99 -6.59 13.29 16.98
CA ARG A 99 -5.54 14.19 17.48
C ARG A 99 -4.51 14.28 16.36
N ALA A 100 -4.38 15.48 15.80
CA ALA A 100 -3.29 15.88 14.91
C ALA A 100 -1.97 15.29 15.41
N PRO A 101 -1.03 14.92 14.52
CA PRO A 101 0.26 14.39 14.96
C PRO A 101 0.90 15.41 15.89
N ALA A 102 0.96 15.06 17.17
CA ALA A 102 1.89 15.66 18.09
C ALA A 102 3.27 15.47 17.44
N GLU A 103 3.84 16.59 17.02
CA GLU A 103 5.25 16.86 16.88
C GLU A 103 6.11 15.61 16.71
N TYR A 104 6.46 15.35 15.45
CA TYR A 104 7.65 14.59 15.13
C TYR A 104 8.85 15.33 15.75
N SER A 105 9.22 14.95 16.98
CA SER A 105 10.49 15.32 17.58
C SER A 105 11.50 14.25 17.19
N PRO A 106 12.48 14.53 16.32
CA PRO A 106 13.56 13.61 16.07
C PRO A 106 14.46 13.62 17.31
N PHE A 107 14.32 12.61 18.16
CA PHE A 107 15.37 12.25 19.10
C PHE A 107 16.53 11.64 18.29
N VAL A 108 17.38 12.50 17.72
CA VAL A 108 18.78 12.15 17.51
C VAL A 108 19.48 12.37 18.83
N ALA A 109 20.00 11.26 19.34
CA ALA A 109 20.74 11.13 20.58
C ALA A 109 21.92 12.11 20.66
N GLY A 110 22.20 12.51 21.90
CA GLY A 110 23.12 13.57 22.28
C GLY A 110 24.48 13.60 21.59
N LEU A 111 24.82 14.79 21.08
CA LEU A 111 26.16 15.32 21.14
C LEU A 111 26.07 16.70 21.78
N LYS A 112 26.71 16.81 22.94
CA LYS A 112 26.84 18.02 23.74
C LYS A 112 27.75 18.99 22.98
N LEU A 113 27.17 20.02 22.37
CA LEU A 113 27.93 21.15 21.83
C LEU A 113 28.24 22.08 22.99
N GLU A 114 29.45 21.92 23.52
CA GLU A 114 30.09 22.88 24.41
C GLU A 114 30.47 24.11 23.55
N SER A 115 29.98 25.27 23.96
CA SER A 115 30.18 26.55 23.30
C SER A 115 31.66 26.91 23.23
N VAL A 116 32.25 26.93 22.03
CA VAL A 116 33.55 27.55 21.78
C VAL A 116 33.28 28.96 21.26
N GLU A 117 33.60 29.93 22.11
CA GLU A 117 33.61 31.35 21.80
C GLU A 117 34.71 31.62 20.77
N THR A 118 34.33 31.96 19.53
CA THR A 118 35.30 32.28 18.47
C THR A 118 35.53 33.79 18.41
N ASP A 119 36.71 34.20 18.89
CA ASP A 119 37.32 35.51 18.67
C ASP A 119 37.48 35.78 17.15
N PRO A 120 37.03 36.94 16.61
CA PRO A 120 37.06 37.23 15.17
C PRO A 120 38.45 37.60 14.61
N ARG A 121 39.56 37.40 15.34
CA ARG A 121 40.91 37.72 14.86
C ARG A 121 41.79 36.49 14.76
N THR A 122 41.60 35.67 13.74
CA THR A 122 42.65 34.94 12.99
C THR A 122 41.95 34.00 12.00
N VAL A 123 41.77 34.43 10.75
CA VAL A 123 41.49 33.51 9.64
C VAL A 123 42.69 33.58 8.71
N ALA A 124 43.62 32.65 8.88
CA ALA A 124 44.62 32.37 7.86
C ALA A 124 43.89 31.80 6.62
N PRO A 125 44.29 32.18 5.40
CA PRO A 125 43.69 31.62 4.19
C PRO A 125 43.97 30.10 4.12
N PRO A 126 43.01 29.28 3.66
CA PRO A 126 43.21 27.85 3.54
C PRO A 126 44.31 27.53 2.50
N PRO A 127 45.09 26.46 2.71
CA PRO A 127 46.12 26.06 1.75
C PRO A 127 45.50 25.61 0.42
N PRO A 128 46.23 25.75 -0.71
CA PRO A 128 45.75 25.34 -2.01
C PRO A 128 45.50 23.82 -2.05
N VAL A 129 44.29 23.45 -2.46
CA VAL A 129 43.88 22.05 -2.65
C VAL A 129 44.68 21.45 -3.81
N VAL A 130 45.62 20.56 -3.50
CA VAL A 130 46.32 19.75 -4.51
C VAL A 130 45.33 18.71 -5.05
N PRO A 131 45.08 18.63 -6.36
CA PRO A 131 44.19 17.62 -6.92
C PRO A 131 44.80 16.23 -6.78
N THR A 132 44.25 15.40 -5.90
CA THR A 132 44.58 13.99 -5.77
C THR A 132 44.26 13.30 -7.10
N ARG A 133 45.28 12.83 -7.81
CA ARG A 133 45.13 12.02 -9.03
C ARG A 133 44.30 10.78 -8.69
N ARG A 134 43.11 10.67 -9.29
CA ARG A 134 42.33 9.42 -9.29
C ARG A 134 43.20 8.28 -9.81
N PRO A 135 43.21 7.10 -9.18
CA PRO A 135 43.84 5.92 -9.77
C PRO A 135 43.15 5.60 -11.11
N ALA A 136 43.96 5.36 -12.14
CA ALA A 136 43.50 4.99 -13.46
C ALA A 136 42.81 3.61 -13.39
N VAL A 137 41.53 3.58 -13.75
CA VAL A 137 40.80 2.32 -13.98
C VAL A 137 41.40 1.67 -15.23
N PRO A 138 41.90 0.42 -15.17
CA PRO A 138 42.38 -0.28 -16.36
C PRO A 138 41.21 -0.47 -17.35
N PRO A 139 41.44 -0.31 -18.67
CA PRO A 139 40.38 -0.50 -19.65
C PRO A 139 39.90 -1.95 -19.62
N ALA A 140 38.62 -2.14 -19.29
CA ALA A 140 37.93 -3.41 -19.44
C ALA A 140 38.09 -3.90 -20.88
N GLN A 141 38.70 -5.07 -21.05
CA GLN A 141 38.89 -5.70 -22.34
C GLN A 141 37.51 -5.98 -22.94
N ARG A 142 37.19 -5.29 -24.04
CA ARG A 142 35.95 -5.49 -24.80
C ARG A 142 35.94 -6.92 -25.36
N PRO A 143 34.92 -7.75 -25.09
CA PRO A 143 34.75 -8.99 -25.82
C PRO A 143 34.54 -8.69 -27.31
N ARG A 144 35.31 -9.40 -28.15
CA ARG A 144 35.25 -9.33 -29.61
C ARG A 144 33.82 -9.57 -30.10
N ARG A 145 33.31 -8.62 -30.89
CA ARG A 145 32.03 -8.72 -31.60
C ARG A 145 32.04 -9.91 -32.56
N ALA A 146 31.12 -10.84 -32.39
CA ALA A 146 30.72 -11.79 -33.42
C ALA A 146 29.76 -11.11 -34.44
N PRO A 147 29.78 -11.50 -35.72
CA PRO A 147 28.98 -10.85 -36.76
C PRO A 147 27.49 -11.19 -36.70
N ARG A 148 26.71 -10.17 -37.06
CA ARG A 148 25.24 -10.09 -37.14
C ARG A 148 24.62 -11.21 -37.99
N ARG A 149 23.56 -11.84 -37.48
CA ARG A 149 22.51 -12.45 -38.31
C ARG A 149 21.27 -11.55 -38.29
N ARG A 150 20.85 -11.15 -39.49
CA ARG A 150 19.61 -10.41 -39.80
C ARG A 150 18.40 -11.31 -39.56
N GLU A 151 17.37 -10.77 -38.91
CA GLU A 151 15.93 -11.02 -39.17
C GLU A 151 15.19 -9.95 -38.35
N GLY A 152 14.61 -8.92 -38.99
CA GLY A 152 13.22 -8.91 -39.48
C GLY A 152 12.41 -7.96 -38.58
N ARG A 153 12.49 -6.64 -38.77
CA ARG A 153 11.48 -5.80 -39.45
C ARG A 153 10.03 -6.19 -39.10
N GLY A 154 9.50 -5.57 -38.04
CA GLY A 154 8.07 -5.45 -37.77
C GLY A 154 7.77 -4.04 -37.25
N ARG A 155 7.32 -3.19 -38.17
CA ARG A 155 6.93 -1.77 -38.04
C ARG A 155 5.45 -1.77 -37.62
N ALA A 156 5.15 -1.26 -36.42
CA ALA A 156 4.45 0.00 -36.15
C ALA A 156 2.91 -0.09 -36.11
N GLU A 157 2.35 0.88 -35.39
CA GLU A 157 0.98 1.41 -35.45
C GLU A 157 -0.06 0.84 -34.46
N GLY A 158 -0.22 1.60 -33.36
CA GLY A 158 -1.47 2.31 -33.08
C GLY A 158 -2.76 1.51 -32.94
N SER A 159 -3.20 1.26 -31.70
CA SER A 159 -4.60 0.91 -31.39
C SER A 159 -4.98 1.30 -29.95
N GLY A 160 -4.65 2.53 -29.54
CA GLY A 160 -5.03 3.08 -28.23
C GLY A 160 -6.46 3.61 -28.14
N GLY A 161 -7.33 3.35 -29.12
CA GLY A 161 -8.67 3.94 -29.20
C GLY A 161 -9.83 3.06 -28.74
N LEU A 162 -9.71 1.73 -28.82
CA LEU A 162 -10.86 0.83 -28.63
C LEU A 162 -11.00 0.32 -27.18
N VAL A 163 -9.88 0.07 -26.49
CA VAL A 163 -9.88 -0.47 -25.11
C VAL A 163 -10.46 0.56 -24.11
N GLY A 164 -10.19 1.85 -24.33
CA GLY A 164 -10.79 2.93 -23.53
C GLY A 164 -12.29 3.10 -23.76
N LEU A 165 -12.76 2.90 -25.00
CA LEU A 165 -14.18 3.01 -25.35
C LEU A 165 -15.00 1.86 -24.75
N VAL A 166 -14.50 0.62 -24.79
CA VAL A 166 -15.19 -0.53 -24.18
C VAL A 166 -15.25 -0.41 -22.65
N GLY A 167 -14.17 0.03 -22.01
CA GLY A 167 -14.14 0.26 -20.56
C GLY A 167 -15.09 1.38 -20.12
N ALA A 168 -15.14 2.49 -20.87
CA ALA A 168 -16.06 3.59 -20.60
C ALA A 168 -17.53 3.18 -20.84
N LEU A 169 -17.81 2.41 -21.91
CA LEU A 169 -19.15 1.92 -22.21
C LEU A 169 -19.67 0.98 -21.10
N LEU A 170 -18.80 0.14 -20.54
CA LEU A 170 -19.17 -0.76 -19.44
C LEU A 170 -19.50 -0.01 -18.14
N LEU A 171 -18.75 1.05 -17.83
CA LEU A 171 -19.04 1.93 -16.68
C LEU A 171 -20.35 2.68 -16.86
N VAL A 172 -20.63 3.19 -18.06
CA VAL A 172 -21.91 3.87 -18.37
C VAL A 172 -23.06 2.87 -18.31
N LEU A 173 -22.89 1.66 -18.83
CA LEU A 173 -23.92 0.61 -18.77
C LEU A 173 -24.25 0.21 -17.32
N LEU A 174 -23.23 0.03 -16.48
CA LEU A 174 -23.41 -0.24 -15.04
C LEU A 174 -24.14 0.90 -14.33
N ALA A 175 -23.80 2.16 -14.64
CA ALA A 175 -24.47 3.32 -14.06
C ALA A 175 -25.95 3.41 -14.52
N VAL A 176 -26.25 3.13 -15.79
CA VAL A 176 -27.63 3.12 -16.33
C VAL A 176 -28.44 1.99 -15.70
N LEU A 177 -27.88 0.80 -15.52
CA LEU A 177 -28.54 -0.32 -14.85
C LEU A 177 -28.85 -0.02 -13.38
N PHE A 178 -27.99 0.76 -12.71
CA PHE A 178 -28.22 1.20 -11.33
C PHE A 178 -29.30 2.28 -11.24
N ALA A 179 -29.31 3.25 -12.17
CA ALA A 179 -30.27 4.34 -12.21
C ALA A 179 -31.68 3.88 -12.63
N THR A 180 -31.79 2.84 -13.45
CA THR A 180 -33.07 2.27 -13.91
C THR A 180 -33.66 1.24 -12.94
N GLY A 181 -33.03 1.00 -11.78
CA GLY A 181 -33.61 0.19 -10.69
C GLY A 181 -33.65 -1.31 -10.97
N HIS A 182 -32.86 -1.82 -11.91
CA HIS A 182 -32.90 -3.24 -12.28
C HIS A 182 -32.19 -4.19 -11.29
N ILE A 183 -31.48 -3.65 -10.28
CA ILE A 183 -30.92 -4.41 -9.16
C ILE A 183 -31.68 -4.03 -7.89
N HIS A 184 -32.78 -4.74 -7.64
CA HIS A 184 -33.59 -4.61 -6.43
C HIS A 184 -33.12 -5.62 -5.37
N ILE A 185 -32.21 -5.22 -4.49
CA ILE A 185 -31.95 -5.93 -3.22
C ILE A 185 -32.91 -5.32 -2.20
N GLY A 186 -34.12 -5.88 -2.12
CA GLY A 186 -35.15 -5.46 -1.17
C GLY A 186 -34.86 -5.98 0.24
N PRO A 187 -35.14 -5.20 1.29
CA PRO A 187 -35.13 -5.67 2.68
C PRO A 187 -36.51 -6.24 3.04
N GLN A 188 -36.57 -7.52 3.39
CA GLN A 188 -37.69 -8.12 4.13
C GLN A 188 -37.04 -8.77 5.36
N GLY A 189 -37.22 -8.33 6.59
CA GLY A 189 -38.42 -7.71 7.18
C GLY A 189 -39.02 -8.73 8.15
N LEU A 190 -38.75 -8.55 9.43
CA LEU A 190 -39.25 -9.35 10.55
C LEU A 190 -40.78 -9.50 10.58
N GLY A 191 -41.24 -10.67 11.01
CA GLY A 191 -42.62 -10.90 11.44
C GLY A 191 -42.69 -11.94 12.56
N PHE A 192 -42.63 -11.48 13.81
CA PHE A 192 -43.09 -12.23 14.98
C PHE A 192 -44.61 -12.34 14.94
N GLY A 193 -45.15 -13.52 15.27
CA GLY A 193 -46.57 -13.76 15.47
C GLY A 193 -46.77 -14.88 16.48
N VAL A 194 -46.97 -14.50 17.75
CA VAL A 194 -47.49 -15.35 18.83
C VAL A 194 -49.01 -15.32 18.74
N GLN A 195 -49.63 -16.48 18.51
CA GLN A 195 -50.84 -16.99 19.19
C GLN A 195 -51.18 -18.37 18.65
#